data_AF-A0A5S3QQI9-F1
#
_entry.id   AF-A0A5S3QQI9-F1
#
_cell.length_a   1.000
_cell.length_b   1.000
_cell.length_c   1.000
_cell.angle_alpha   90.00
_cell.angle_beta   90.00
_cell.angle_gamma   90.00
#
_symmetry.space_group_name_H-M   'P 1'
#
loop_
_entity.id
_entity.type
_entity.pdbx_description
1 polymer ?
#
loop_
_entity_poly.entity_id
_entity_poly.type
_entity_poly.pdbx_seq_one_letter_code
_entity_poly.pdbx_strand_id
1 'polypeptide(L)'
;MMIGCLILYHKTVTSLTKSLLLRAVFHEEDFEIEILDESTVVLYVWNVERRHVWQAALDFELASVHAGYGFGNYKWEAEERAHAVLVYSQGYQQHSGDICGSLTGLSTKSTIE
;
A
#
# COMPACT_ATOMS: atom_id res chain seq x y z
N MET A 1 -0.98 -20.47 13.65
CA MET A 1 -1.94 -19.83 12.71
C MET A 1 -1.30 -18.54 12.23
N MET A 2 -1.28 -18.30 10.92
CA MET A 2 -0.67 -17.11 10.34
C MET A 2 -1.69 -15.98 10.29
N ILE A 3 -1.23 -14.75 10.55
CA ILE A 3 -2.00 -13.52 10.43
C ILE A 3 -1.46 -12.76 9.22
N GLY A 4 -2.35 -12.37 8.30
CA GLY A 4 -2.06 -11.40 7.25
C GLY A 4 -2.44 -10.00 7.71
N CYS A 5 -1.66 -9.01 7.30
CA CYS A 5 -1.95 -7.60 7.47
C CYS A 5 -1.94 -6.91 6.11
N LEU A 6 -2.93 -6.05 5.86
CA LEU A 6 -3.04 -5.21 4.68
C LEU A 6 -3.39 -3.78 5.11
N ILE A 7 -2.53 -2.82 4.76
CA ILE A 7 -2.71 -1.40 5.06
C ILE A 7 -3.06 -0.69 3.76
N LEU A 8 -4.18 0.01 3.73
CA LEU A 8 -4.61 0.80 2.58
C LEU A 8 -4.53 2.30 2.91
N TYR A 9 -3.83 3.04 2.06
CA TYR A 9 -3.71 4.49 2.14
C TYR A 9 -4.13 5.16 0.83
N HIS A 10 -5.01 6.15 0.93
CA HIS A 10 -5.30 7.05 -0.17
C HIS A 10 -5.88 8.37 0.34
N LYS A 11 -5.41 9.49 -0.21
CA LYS A 11 -5.72 10.84 0.30
C LYS A 11 -7.19 11.24 0.17
N THR A 12 -7.89 10.77 -0.86
CA THR A 12 -9.27 11.20 -1.17
C THR A 12 -10.31 10.08 -1.10
N VAL A 13 -9.88 8.82 -0.97
CA VAL A 13 -10.81 7.70 -0.78
C VAL A 13 -10.97 7.53 0.71
N THR A 14 -12.20 7.67 1.21
CA THR A 14 -12.47 7.63 2.66
C THR A 14 -12.18 6.27 3.27
N SER A 15 -11.94 6.26 4.58
CA SER A 15 -11.76 5.04 5.38
C SER A 15 -12.98 4.12 5.27
N LEU A 16 -14.19 4.69 5.18
CA LEU A 16 -15.42 3.95 4.95
C LEU A 16 -15.39 3.18 3.63
N THR A 17 -15.05 3.85 2.52
CA THR A 17 -14.99 3.19 1.21
C THR A 17 -13.94 2.08 1.19
N LYS A 18 -12.73 2.33 1.73
CA LYS A 18 -11.69 1.31 1.86
C LYS A 18 -12.18 0.11 2.70
N SER A 19 -12.84 0.37 3.82
CA SER A 19 -13.38 -0.68 4.69
C SER A 19 -14.44 -1.52 3.99
N LEU A 20 -15.33 -0.92 3.19
CA LEU A 20 -16.34 -1.64 2.42
C LEU A 20 -15.71 -2.54 1.35
N LEU A 21 -14.69 -2.05 0.64
CA LEU A 21 -13.95 -2.83 -0.35
C LEU A 21 -13.24 -4.02 0.31
N LEU A 22 -12.54 -3.79 1.43
CA LEU A 22 -11.87 -4.84 2.20
C LEU A 22 -12.86 -5.92 2.67
N ARG A 23 -14.03 -5.51 3.18
CA ARG A 23 -15.10 -6.45 3.59
C ARG A 23 -15.61 -7.28 2.42
N ALA A 24 -15.70 -6.71 1.22
CA ALA A 24 -16.12 -7.45 0.03
C ALA A 24 -15.04 -8.45 -0.42
N VAL A 25 -13.77 -8.03 -0.42
CA VAL A 25 -12.63 -8.87 -0.82
C VAL A 25 -12.45 -10.06 0.12
N PHE A 26 -12.58 -9.86 1.43
CA PHE A 26 -12.32 -10.88 2.46
C PHE A 26 -13.60 -11.42 3.12
N HIS A 27 -14.74 -11.39 2.43
CA HIS A 27 -16.06 -11.70 3.01
C HIS A 27 -16.21 -13.14 3.57
N GLU A 28 -15.38 -14.08 3.12
CA GLU A 28 -15.39 -15.47 3.60
C GLU A 28 -14.36 -15.76 4.70
N GLU A 29 -13.54 -14.75 5.06
CA GLU A 29 -12.42 -14.91 5.98
C GLU A 29 -12.76 -14.28 7.35
N ASP A 30 -12.09 -14.76 8.40
CA ASP A 30 -12.11 -14.08 9.70
C ASP A 30 -11.15 -12.88 9.65
N PHE A 31 -11.68 -11.67 9.85
CA PHE A 31 -10.89 -10.45 9.79
C PHE A 31 -11.34 -9.37 10.78
N GLU A 32 -10.45 -8.41 11.01
CA GLU A 32 -10.65 -7.21 11.80
C GLU A 32 -10.14 -6.01 11.02
N ILE A 33 -10.89 -4.91 11.07
CA ILE A 33 -10.53 -3.65 10.42
C ILE A 33 -10.33 -2.58 11.50
N GLU A 34 -9.15 -1.97 11.48
CA GLU A 34 -8.79 -0.84 12.32
C GLU A 34 -8.66 0.42 11.43
N ILE A 35 -9.36 1.48 11.81
CA ILE A 35 -9.28 2.78 11.12
C ILE A 35 -8.28 3.64 11.89
N LEU A 36 -7.16 3.97 11.25
CA LEU A 36 -6.16 4.86 11.85
C LEU A 36 -6.56 6.33 11.67
N ASP A 37 -7.03 6.68 10.46
CA ASP A 37 -7.49 8.02 10.10
C ASP A 37 -8.42 7.96 8.86
N GLU A 38 -8.87 9.12 8.36
CA GLU A 38 -9.76 9.20 7.17
C GLU A 38 -9.12 8.62 5.89
N SER A 39 -7.80 8.68 5.77
CA SER A 39 -7.03 8.24 4.62
C SER A 39 -6.42 6.85 4.75
N THR A 40 -6.33 6.29 5.97
CA THR A 40 -5.61 5.05 6.27
C THR A 40 -6.46 4.02 6.99
N VAL A 41 -6.48 2.78 6.49
CA VAL A 41 -7.17 1.64 7.09
C VAL A 41 -6.22 0.44 7.16
N VAL A 42 -6.27 -0.30 8.27
CA VAL A 42 -5.51 -1.53 8.49
C VAL A 42 -6.48 -2.71 8.59
N LEU A 43 -6.21 -3.77 7.83
CA LEU A 43 -6.92 -5.04 7.91
C LEU A 43 -5.99 -6.09 8.52
N TYR A 44 -6.48 -6.80 9.52
CA TYR A 44 -5.91 -8.06 9.99
C TYR A 44 -6.81 -9.21 9.56
N VAL A 45 -6.24 -10.25 8.96
CA VAL A 45 -6.98 -11.42 8.51
C VAL A 45 -6.31 -12.69 9.03
N TRP A 46 -7.10 -13.59 9.62
CA TRP A 46 -6.62 -14.82 10.23
C TRP A 46 -6.76 -16.01 9.28
N ASN A 47 -5.84 -16.97 9.38
CA ASN A 47 -5.87 -18.23 8.63
C ASN A 47 -5.89 -18.10 7.10
N VAL A 48 -5.56 -16.93 6.57
CA VAL A 48 -5.59 -16.68 5.13
C VAL A 48 -4.34 -17.22 4.42
N GLU A 49 -4.50 -17.66 3.18
CA GLU A 49 -3.38 -17.94 2.30
C GLU A 49 -2.68 -16.65 1.86
N ARG A 50 -1.35 -16.64 1.88
CA ARG A 50 -0.54 -15.47 1.48
C ARG A 50 -0.92 -14.89 0.11
N ARG A 51 -1.30 -15.76 -0.83
CA ARG A 51 -1.69 -15.38 -2.19
C ARG A 51 -2.92 -14.45 -2.20
N HIS A 52 -3.87 -14.61 -1.28
CA HIS A 52 -5.09 -13.78 -1.26
C HIS A 52 -4.75 -12.35 -0.82
N VAL A 53 -3.90 -12.19 0.20
CA VAL A 53 -3.44 -10.87 0.66
C VAL A 53 -2.60 -10.18 -0.41
N TRP A 54 -1.72 -10.92 -1.09
CA TRP A 54 -0.94 -10.38 -2.21
C TRP A 54 -1.80 -9.95 -3.38
N GLN A 55 -2.78 -10.76 -3.76
CA GLN A 55 -3.70 -10.42 -4.84
C GLN A 55 -4.46 -9.14 -4.51
N ALA A 56 -5.02 -9.04 -3.30
CA ALA A 56 -5.72 -7.85 -2.85
C ALA A 56 -4.81 -6.61 -2.87
N ALA A 57 -3.57 -6.72 -2.36
CA ALA A 57 -2.62 -5.62 -2.39
C ALA A 57 -2.32 -5.14 -3.82
N LEU A 58 -2.14 -6.06 -4.77
CA LEU A 58 -1.95 -5.73 -6.17
C LEU A 58 -3.19 -5.06 -6.79
N ASP A 59 -4.39 -5.55 -6.49
CA ASP A 59 -5.63 -4.98 -7.00
C ASP A 59 -5.82 -3.52 -6.53
N PHE A 60 -5.49 -3.23 -5.26
CA PHE A 60 -5.54 -1.86 -4.73
C PHE A 60 -4.47 -0.96 -5.35
N GLU A 61 -3.22 -1.43 -5.48
CA GLU A 61 -2.15 -0.64 -6.12
C GLU A 61 -2.50 -0.32 -7.58
N LEU A 62 -3.07 -1.27 -8.34
CA LEU A 62 -3.56 -1.04 -9.70
C LEU A 62 -4.72 -0.04 -9.74
N ALA A 63 -5.53 0.02 -8.69
CA ALA A 63 -6.58 1.02 -8.51
C ALA A 63 -6.05 2.37 -7.97
N SER A 64 -4.73 2.58 -7.93
CA SER A 64 -4.07 3.76 -7.37
C SER A 64 -4.36 4.01 -5.88
N VAL A 65 -4.66 2.96 -5.12
CA VAL A 65 -4.74 2.98 -3.65
C VAL A 65 -3.50 2.29 -3.10
N HIS A 66 -2.67 3.02 -2.36
CA HIS A 66 -1.42 2.46 -1.83
C HIS A 66 -1.70 1.33 -0.85
N ALA A 67 -1.02 0.20 -1.03
CA ALA A 67 -1.19 -1.00 -0.24
C ALA A 67 0.15 -1.48 0.35
N GLY A 68 0.21 -1.57 1.66
CA GLY A 68 1.25 -2.28 2.40
C GLY A 68 0.74 -3.65 2.81
N TYR A 69 1.56 -4.69 2.72
CA TYR A 69 1.16 -6.03 3.17
C TYR A 69 2.24 -6.71 3.99
N GLY A 70 1.83 -7.54 4.93
CA GLY A 70 2.74 -8.27 5.81
C GLY A 70 2.10 -9.53 6.38
N PHE A 71 2.92 -10.43 6.89
CA PHE A 71 2.47 -11.68 7.51
C PHE A 71 3.24 -11.92 8.79
N GLY A 72 2.61 -12.52 9.79
CA GLY A 72 3.26 -12.83 11.06
C GLY A 72 2.51 -13.89 11.85
N ASN A 73 3.10 -14.33 12.96
CA ASN A 73 2.40 -15.15 13.95
C ASN A 73 1.60 -14.28 14.93
N TYR A 74 1.92 -12.98 15.00
CA TYR A 74 1.28 -11.98 15.84
C TYR A 74 0.86 -10.77 15.00
N LYS A 75 -0.18 -10.03 15.44
CA LYS A 75 -0.67 -8.82 14.74
C LYS A 75 0.46 -7.81 14.51
N TRP A 76 1.22 -7.48 15.55
CA TRP A 76 2.30 -6.50 15.49
C TRP A 76 3.40 -6.86 14.48
N GLU A 77 3.73 -8.15 14.33
CA GLU A 77 4.75 -8.62 13.38
C GLU A 77 4.25 -8.47 11.93
N ALA A 78 2.97 -8.79 11.70
CA ALA A 78 2.35 -8.62 10.39
C ALA A 78 2.23 -7.14 10.01
N GLU A 79 1.85 -6.29 10.97
CA GLU A 79 1.73 -4.84 10.81
C GLU A 79 3.09 -4.16 10.53
N GLU A 80 4.13 -4.49 11.29
CA GLU A 80 5.49 -3.98 11.07
C GLU A 80 5.97 -4.25 9.64
N ARG A 81 5.75 -5.48 9.15
CA ARG A 81 6.09 -5.87 7.78
C ARG A 81 5.24 -5.14 6.74
N ALA A 82 3.96 -4.91 7.02
CA ALA A 82 3.07 -4.17 6.12
C ALA A 82 3.49 -2.69 5.99
N HIS A 83 3.85 -2.05 7.11
CA HIS A 83 4.38 -0.69 7.09
C HIS A 83 5.69 -0.58 6.31
N ALA A 84 6.60 -1.55 6.47
CA ALA A 84 7.84 -1.57 5.70
C ALA A 84 7.56 -1.51 4.19
N VAL A 85 6.60 -2.29 3.70
CA VAL A 85 6.20 -2.29 2.27
C VAL A 85 5.56 -0.96 1.86
N LEU A 86 4.63 -0.43 2.67
CA LEU A 86 3.92 0.82 2.35
C LEU A 86 4.86 2.02 2.23
N VAL A 87 5.88 2.12 3.09
CA VAL A 87 6.87 3.20 3.05
C VAL A 87 7.68 3.14 1.74
N TYR A 88 8.03 1.93 1.27
CA TYR A 88 8.71 1.78 -0.01
C TYR A 88 7.83 2.19 -1.19
N SER A 89 6.53 1.87 -1.20
CA SER A 89 5.65 2.22 -2.33
C SER A 89 5.41 3.73 -2.47
N GLN A 90 5.34 4.46 -1.35
CA GLN A 90 5.22 5.92 -1.38
C GLN A 90 6.48 6.61 -1.93
N GLY A 91 7.69 6.09 -1.63
CA GLY A 91 8.94 6.66 -2.13
C GLY A 91 9.12 6.58 -3.65
N TYR A 92 8.55 5.56 -4.31
CA TYR A 92 8.62 5.42 -5.78
C TYR A 92 7.72 6.39 -6.53
N GLN A 93 6.52 6.68 -6.02
CA GLN A 93 5.60 7.59 -6.72
C GLN A 93 6.01 9.06 -6.60
N GLN A 94 6.74 9.44 -5.55
CA GLN A 94 7.22 10.81 -5.38
C GLN A 94 8.28 11.22 -6.42
N HIS A 95 9.02 10.25 -6.98
CA HIS A 95 10.02 10.48 -8.04
C HIS A 95 9.48 10.36 -9.47
N SER A 96 8.29 9.76 -9.66
CA SER A 96 7.73 9.55 -11.00
C SER A 96 6.88 10.73 -11.51
N GLY A 97 6.54 11.68 -10.63
CA GLY A 97 5.80 12.90 -10.98
C GLY A 97 6.63 14.00 -11.67
N ASP A 98 7.96 13.93 -11.61
CA ASP A 98 8.85 15.01 -12.08
C ASP A 98 9.37 14.82 -13.51
N ILE A 99 9.05 13.72 -14.20
CA ILE A 99 9.64 13.42 -15.52
C ILE A 99 8.85 14.08 -16.69
N CYS A 100 7.74 14.78 -16.42
CA CYS A 100 6.96 15.45 -17.47
C CYS A 100 7.04 16.99 -17.40
N GLY A 101 8.24 17.57 -17.35
CA GLY A 101 8.38 19.02 -17.40
C GLY A 101 9.82 19.56 -17.43
N SER A 102 10.48 19.51 -18.60
CA SER A 102 11.36 20.57 -19.14
C SER A 102 12.39 20.01 -20.14
N LEU A 103 11.93 19.71 -21.36
CA LEU A 103 12.79 19.76 -22.54
C LEU A 103 13.02 21.22 -22.95
N THR A 104 13.79 21.99 -22.17
CA THR A 104 14.37 23.27 -22.62
C THR A 104 15.61 23.62 -21.80
N GLY A 105 16.80 23.51 -22.38
CA GLY A 105 18.01 24.05 -21.75
C GLY A 105 19.34 23.43 -22.19
N LEU A 106 19.60 23.38 -23.50
CA LEU A 106 20.95 23.18 -24.03
C LEU A 106 21.84 24.36 -23.58
N SER A 107 22.92 24.11 -22.83
CA SER A 107 24.08 25.02 -22.82
C SER A 107 25.35 24.26 -22.44
N THR A 108 26.19 24.10 -23.46
CA THR A 108 27.54 23.54 -23.45
C THR A 108 28.49 24.40 -22.61
N LYS A 109 29.28 23.77 -21.73
CA LYS A 109 30.69 24.17 -21.53
C LYS A 109 31.57 22.93 -21.39
N SER A 110 32.35 22.69 -22.43
CA SER A 110 33.55 21.86 -22.43
C SER A 110 34.64 22.52 -21.60
N THR A 111 35.25 21.77 -20.69
CA THR A 111 36.59 22.10 -20.18
C THR A 111 37.46 20.88 -20.43
N ILE A 112 38.40 21.05 -21.36
CA ILE A 112 39.52 20.14 -21.66
C ILE A 112 40.68 20.63 -20.79
N GLU A 113 41.38 19.71 -20.14
CA GLU A 113 42.81 19.84 -19.85
C GLU A 113 43.59 18.97 -20.84
#